data_AF-A0A9E2ETW6-F1
#
_entry.id   AF-A0A9E2ETW6-F1
#
_cell.length_a   1.000
_cell.length_b   1.000
_cell.length_c   1.000
_cell.angle_alpha   90.00
_cell.angle_beta   90.00
_cell.angle_gamma   90.00
#
_symmetry.space_group_name_H-M   'P 1'
#
loop_
_entity.id
_entity.type
_entity.pdbx_description
1 polymer ?
#
loop_
_entity_poly.entity_id
_entity_poly.type
_entity_poly.pdbx_seq_one_letter_code
_entity_poly.pdbx_strand_id
1 'polypeptide(L)'
;MRSLIKYTLGLFLCFGCASTSEVIYDYNLDVDFNTFDTYVLCIDDLFVENYNYPNLDNQKVRQLLGDAVSNAMELRGHKTNVFKPQLQAGFRIVITEERVEFNNCEHS
;
A
#
# COMPACT_ATOMS: atom_id res chain seq x y z
N MET A 1 30.57 -31.22 6.51
CA MET A 1 30.75 -29.87 5.92
C MET A 1 29.96 -29.67 4.62
N ARG A 2 29.99 -30.58 3.63
CA ARG A 2 29.17 -30.50 2.38
C ARG A 2 27.65 -30.42 2.59
N SER A 3 27.12 -31.04 3.65
CA SER A 3 25.68 -31.04 3.94
C SER A 3 25.17 -29.67 4.43
N LEU A 4 25.95 -28.98 5.29
CA LEU A 4 25.60 -27.65 5.81
C LEU A 4 25.46 -26.59 4.70
N ILE A 5 26.29 -26.66 3.66
CA ILE A 5 26.24 -25.75 2.50
C ILE A 5 24.94 -25.92 1.69
N LYS A 6 24.39 -27.14 1.64
CA LYS A 6 23.12 -27.40 0.95
C LYS A 6 21.92 -26.80 1.69
N TYR A 7 21.94 -26.84 3.03
CA TYR A 7 20.88 -26.25 3.85
C TYR A 7 20.92 -24.71 3.85
N THR A 8 22.10 -24.09 3.83
CA THR A 8 22.21 -22.63 3.71
C THR A 8 21.78 -22.11 2.34
N LEU A 9 22.04 -22.86 1.26
CA LEU A 9 21.61 -22.46 -0.09
C LEU A 9 20.07 -22.53 -0.26
N GLY A 10 19.42 -23.53 0.33
CA GLY A 10 17.95 -23.63 0.35
C GLY A 10 17.29 -22.50 1.13
N LEU A 11 17.89 -22.07 2.24
CA LEU A 11 17.37 -20.95 3.03
C LEU A 11 17.45 -19.61 2.27
N PHE A 12 18.51 -19.40 1.48
CA PHE A 12 18.69 -18.16 0.71
C PHE A 12 17.68 -18.02 -0.45
N LEU A 13 17.30 -19.14 -1.08
CA LEU A 13 16.30 -19.16 -2.15
C LEU A 13 14.88 -18.82 -1.67
N CYS A 14 14.55 -19.12 -0.41
CA CYS A 14 13.24 -18.77 0.17
C CYS A 14 13.06 -17.26 0.46
N PHE A 15 14.14 -16.50 0.63
CA PHE A 15 14.06 -15.05 0.86
C PHE A 15 13.89 -14.22 -0.41
N GLY A 16 14.14 -14.80 -1.60
CA GLY A 16 14.04 -14.09 -2.88
C GLY A 16 12.62 -14.00 -3.46
N CYS A 17 11.63 -14.66 -2.86
CA CYS A 17 10.25 -14.72 -3.38
C CYS A 17 9.30 -13.66 -2.79
N ALA A 18 9.83 -12.67 -2.07
CA ALA A 18 9.04 -11.51 -1.69
C ALA A 18 8.87 -10.63 -2.93
N SER A 19 7.70 -10.74 -3.58
CA SER A 19 7.30 -9.83 -4.67
C SER A 19 7.49 -8.39 -4.20
N THR A 20 8.36 -7.63 -4.87
CA THR A 20 8.54 -6.21 -4.59
C THR A 20 7.35 -5.47 -5.17
N SER A 21 6.45 -4.98 -4.31
CA SER A 21 5.43 -4.03 -4.75
C SER A 21 6.11 -2.76 -5.25
N GLU A 22 5.84 -2.37 -6.49
CA GLU A 22 6.32 -1.11 -7.05
C GLU A 22 5.63 0.05 -6.31
N VAL A 23 6.43 0.94 -5.70
CA VAL A 23 5.93 2.16 -5.05
C VAL A 23 6.31 3.33 -5.92
N ILE A 24 5.32 3.95 -6.56
CA ILE A 24 5.47 5.14 -7.40
C ILE A 24 5.05 6.36 -6.58
N TYR A 25 5.84 7.44 -6.65
CA TYR A 25 5.55 8.72 -6.01
C TYR A 25 5.65 9.84 -7.04
N ASP A 26 4.72 10.79 -6.95
CA ASP A 26 4.71 12.02 -7.73
C ASP A 26 4.30 13.15 -6.78
N TYR A 27 5.05 14.26 -6.78
CA TYR A 27 4.81 15.39 -5.88
C TYR A 27 5.30 16.69 -6.50
N ASN A 28 4.69 17.80 -6.07
CA ASN A 28 5.03 19.13 -6.54
C ASN A 28 6.35 19.61 -5.89
N LEU A 29 7.36 19.89 -6.71
CA LEU A 29 8.68 20.37 -6.26
C LEU A 29 8.69 21.87 -5.89
N ASP A 30 7.68 22.63 -6.30
CA ASP A 30 7.57 24.06 -6.05
C ASP A 30 6.92 24.39 -4.69
N VAL A 31 6.45 23.37 -3.97
CA VAL A 31 5.75 23.50 -2.69
C VAL A 31 6.60 22.94 -1.55
N ASP A 32 6.89 23.77 -0.55
CA ASP A 32 7.50 23.29 0.69
C ASP A 32 6.42 22.75 1.63
N PHE A 33 6.24 21.42 1.61
CA PHE A 33 5.26 20.74 2.44
C PHE A 33 5.57 20.81 3.94
N ASN A 34 6.79 21.19 4.35
CA ASN A 34 7.13 21.38 5.77
C ASN A 34 6.49 22.63 6.38
N THR A 35 5.89 23.50 5.56
CA THR A 35 5.20 24.71 6.03
C THR A 35 3.78 24.45 6.56
N PHE A 36 3.25 23.23 6.35
CA PHE A 36 1.93 22.85 6.83
C PHE A 36 2.04 22.07 8.14
N ASP A 37 1.31 22.51 9.16
CA ASP A 37 1.30 21.91 10.49
C ASP A 37 0.15 20.92 10.68
N THR A 38 -1.00 21.14 10.02
CA THR A 38 -2.22 20.37 10.28
C THR A 38 -2.72 19.56 9.10
N TYR A 39 -3.26 18.39 9.39
CA TYR A 39 -3.92 17.54 8.41
C TYR A 39 -5.25 16.96 8.92
N VAL A 40 -6.05 16.45 7.99
CA VAL A 40 -7.22 15.62 8.27
C VAL A 40 -7.19 14.38 7.37
N LEU A 41 -7.65 13.24 7.89
CA LEU A 41 -7.90 12.06 7.07
C LEU A 41 -9.22 12.21 6.31
N CYS A 42 -9.24 11.80 5.06
CA CYS A 42 -10.45 11.68 4.27
C CYS A 42 -11.34 10.58 4.89
N ILE A 43 -12.48 10.96 5.45
CA ILE A 43 -13.39 10.01 6.13
C ILE A 43 -14.02 9.07 5.11
N ASP A 44 -14.27 9.56 3.89
CA ASP A 44 -14.93 8.79 2.83
C ASP A 44 -14.12 7.54 2.45
N ASP A 45 -12.79 7.63 2.54
CA ASP A 45 -11.87 6.53 2.20
C ASP A 45 -11.98 5.35 3.18
N LEU A 46 -12.54 5.57 4.38
CA LEU A 46 -12.73 4.52 5.39
C LEU A 46 -13.96 3.64 5.12
N PHE A 47 -14.84 4.05 4.20
CA PHE A 47 -15.99 3.23 3.82
C PHE A 47 -15.59 2.15 2.81
N VAL A 48 -16.21 0.98 2.95
CA VAL A 48 -16.04 -0.14 2.02
C VAL A 48 -16.80 0.19 0.74
N GLU A 49 -16.12 0.08 -0.40
CA GLU A 49 -16.68 0.38 -1.73
C GLU A 49 -16.93 -0.90 -2.54
N ASN A 50 -16.18 -1.98 -2.26
CA ASN A 50 -16.27 -3.23 -2.98
C ASN A 50 -16.49 -4.42 -2.02
N TYR A 51 -17.61 -5.11 -2.17
CA TYR A 51 -17.99 -6.28 -1.35
C TYR A 51 -17.79 -7.62 -2.07
N ASN A 52 -17.18 -7.63 -3.26
CA ASN A 52 -16.98 -8.84 -4.05
C ASN A 52 -15.96 -9.77 -3.41
N TYR A 53 -16.06 -11.06 -3.74
CA TYR A 53 -15.02 -12.02 -3.39
C TYR A 53 -13.81 -11.87 -4.33
N PRO A 54 -12.56 -11.98 -3.84
CA PRO A 54 -12.19 -12.10 -2.42
C PRO A 54 -12.40 -10.78 -1.67
N ASN A 55 -12.82 -10.88 -0.40
CA ASN A 55 -13.17 -9.75 0.49
C ASN A 55 -11.94 -8.91 0.90
N LEU A 56 -11.26 -8.33 -0.09
CA LEU A 56 -10.03 -7.56 0.04
C LEU A 56 -10.31 -6.14 0.54
N ASP A 57 -11.41 -5.56 0.07
CA ASP A 57 -11.91 -4.30 0.60
C ASP A 57 -12.90 -4.58 1.74
N ASN A 58 -12.43 -4.36 2.97
CA ASN A 58 -13.24 -4.52 4.17
C ASN A 58 -12.83 -3.49 5.22
N GLN A 59 -13.69 -3.31 6.23
CA GLN A 59 -13.49 -2.31 7.28
C GLN A 59 -12.14 -2.43 7.99
N LYS A 60 -11.68 -3.66 8.25
CA LYS A 60 -10.39 -3.89 8.93
C LYS A 60 -9.22 -3.42 8.07
N VAL A 61 -9.24 -3.73 6.77
CA VAL A 61 -8.20 -3.28 5.82
C VAL A 61 -8.23 -1.76 5.68
N ARG A 62 -9.42 -1.17 5.52
CA ARG A 62 -9.59 0.29 5.42
C ARG A 62 -9.09 1.01 6.68
N GLN A 63 -9.37 0.48 7.87
CA GLN A 63 -8.84 1.01 9.14
C GLN A 63 -7.31 0.91 9.20
N LEU A 64 -6.73 -0.23 8.84
CA LEU A 64 -5.28 -0.41 8.81
C LEU A 64 -4.58 0.59 7.87
N LEU A 65 -5.19 0.88 6.71
CA LEU A 65 -4.67 1.88 5.78
C LEU A 65 -4.79 3.30 6.35
N GLY A 66 -5.94 3.64 6.94
CA GLY A 66 -6.14 4.92 7.61
C GLY A 66 -5.12 5.16 8.73
N ASP A 67 -4.90 4.17 9.59
CA ASP A 67 -3.93 4.22 10.69
C ASP A 67 -2.50 4.38 10.15
N ALA A 68 -2.14 3.67 9.09
CA ALA A 68 -0.82 3.78 8.47
C ALA A 68 -0.57 5.18 7.88
N VAL A 69 -1.58 5.76 7.21
CA VAL A 69 -1.51 7.14 6.68
C VAL A 69 -1.40 8.15 7.83
N SER A 70 -2.21 8.00 8.88
CA SER A 70 -2.16 8.86 10.08
C SER A 70 -0.76 8.85 10.71
N ASN A 71 -0.23 7.65 10.95
CA ASN A 71 1.08 7.46 11.54
C ASN A 71 2.19 8.09 10.67
N ALA A 72 2.10 7.90 9.35
CA ALA A 72 3.04 8.49 8.41
C ALA A 72 3.04 10.03 8.45
N MET A 73 1.87 10.66 8.61
CA MET A 73 1.75 12.12 8.75
C MET A 73 2.30 12.62 10.09
N GLU A 74 1.99 11.91 11.17
CA GLU A 74 2.46 12.24 12.53
C GLU A 74 3.98 12.09 12.67
N LEU A 75 4.58 11.06 12.07
CA LEU A 75 6.03 10.87 12.02
C LEU A 75 6.76 11.99 11.27
N ARG A 76 6.05 12.69 10.36
CA ARG A 76 6.56 13.87 9.63
C ARG A 76 6.30 15.19 10.36
N GLY A 77 5.69 15.15 11.54
CA GLY A 77 5.46 16.31 12.40
C GLY A 77 4.11 17.00 12.21
N HIS A 78 3.23 16.48 11.35
CA HIS A 78 1.90 17.03 11.16
C HIS A 78 0.93 16.59 12.26
N LYS A 79 -0.01 17.47 12.64
CA LYS A 79 -1.02 17.23 13.69
C LYS A 79 -2.41 17.17 13.11
N THR A 80 -3.30 16.41 13.72
CA THR A 80 -4.69 16.34 13.28
C THR A 80 -5.46 17.62 13.63
N ASN A 81 -6.22 18.18 12.68
CA ASN A 81 -7.17 19.27 12.93
C ASN A 81 -8.37 19.18 11.99
N VAL A 82 -9.50 18.72 12.52
CA VAL A 82 -10.74 18.52 11.73
C VAL A 82 -11.42 19.84 11.36
N PHE A 83 -11.25 20.90 12.16
CA PHE A 83 -11.93 22.18 11.92
C PHE A 83 -11.19 23.07 10.93
N LYS A 84 -9.86 23.03 10.93
CA LYS A 84 -8.98 23.83 10.08
C LYS A 84 -7.76 23.01 9.63
N PRO A 85 -7.97 21.99 8.77
CA PRO A 85 -6.86 21.26 8.17
C PRO A 85 -6.18 22.12 7.10
N GLN A 86 -4.85 22.05 7.02
CA GLN A 86 -4.08 22.62 5.91
C GLN A 86 -3.85 21.59 4.81
N LEU A 87 -3.75 20.31 5.19
CA LEU A 87 -3.61 19.18 4.29
C LEU A 87 -4.76 18.18 4.47
N GLN A 88 -5.10 17.48 3.39
CA GLN A 88 -5.99 16.32 3.44
C GLN A 88 -5.19 15.10 2.99
N ALA A 89 -5.19 14.04 3.80
CA ALA A 89 -4.55 12.78 3.50
C ALA A 89 -5.60 11.69 3.33
N GLY A 90 -5.38 10.78 2.39
CA GLY A 90 -6.36 9.76 2.01
C GLY A 90 -5.71 8.59 1.29
N PHE A 91 -6.51 7.61 0.95
CA PHE A 91 -6.09 6.42 0.24
C PHE A 91 -7.24 5.87 -0.60
N ARG A 92 -6.90 5.11 -1.65
CA ARG A 92 -7.88 4.42 -2.48
C ARG A 92 -7.40 3.01 -2.75
N ILE A 93 -8.30 2.04 -2.60
CA ILE A 93 -8.05 0.65 -2.99
C ILE A 93 -8.53 0.48 -4.44
N VAL A 94 -7.63 0.07 -5.33
CA VAL A 94 -7.97 -0.27 -6.71
C VAL A 94 -7.80 -1.78 -6.87
N ILE A 95 -8.90 -2.50 -7.13
CA ILE A 95 -8.90 -3.96 -7.33
C ILE A 95 -9.02 -4.22 -8.83
N THR A 96 -8.00 -4.87 -9.42
CA THR A 96 -7.97 -5.25 -10.83
C THR A 96 -7.87 -6.77 -10.97
N GLU A 97 -8.64 -7.35 -11.90
CA GLU A 97 -8.57 -8.78 -12.24
C GLU A 97 -7.69 -8.92 -13.49
N GLU A 98 -6.53 -9.55 -13.35
CA GLU A 98 -5.69 -9.92 -14.49
C GLU A 98 -5.97 -11.37 -14.87
N ARG A 99 -6.57 -11.60 -16.05
CA ARG A 99 -6.74 -12.93 -16.62
C ARG A 99 -5.60 -13.24 -17.56
N VAL A 100 -4.83 -14.27 -17.24
CA VAL A 100 -3.83 -14.81 -18.16
C VAL A 100 -4.52 -15.86 -19.02
N GLU A 101 -4.80 -15.51 -20.28
CA GLU A 101 -5.31 -16.46 -21.26
C GLU A 101 -4.12 -17.25 -21.86
N PHE A 102 -4.10 -18.56 -21.62
CA PHE A 102 -3.10 -19.44 -22.22
C PHE A 102 -3.65 -19.95 -23.55
N ASN A 103 -3.04 -19.51 -24.65
CA ASN A 103 -3.28 -20.12 -25.96
C ASN A 103 -2.52 -21.44 -26.03
N ASN A 104 -3.20 -22.52 -26.42
CA ASN A 104 -2.58 -23.82 -26.59
C ASN A 104 -1.58 -23.76 -27.76
N CYS A 105 -0.30 -23.99 -27.48
CA CYS A 105 0.78 -24.00 -28.46
C CYS A 105 0.87 -25.30 -29.28
N GLU A 106 -0.08 -26.24 -29.15
CA GLU A 106 -0.06 -27.54 -29.84
C GLU A 106 -0.25 -27.49 -31.37
N HIS A 107 -0.38 -26.30 -31.97
CA HIS A 107 -0.47 -26.10 -33.42
C HIS A 107 0.52 -25.06 -33.96
N SER A 108 1.82 -25.24 -33.67
CA SER A 108 2.92 -24.54 -34.36
C SER A 108 3.99 -25.50 -34.84
#